data_AF-A0A9N9HE67-F1
#
_entry.id   AF-A0A9N9HE67-F1
#
_cell.length_a   1.000
_cell.length_b   1.000
_cell.length_c   1.000
_cell.angle_alpha   90.00
_cell.angle_beta   90.00
_cell.angle_gamma   90.00
#
_symmetry.space_group_name_H-M   'P 1'
#
loop_
_entity.id
_entity.type
_entity.pdbx_description
1 polymer ?
#
loop_
_entity_poly.entity_id
_entity_poly.type
_entity_poly.pdbx_seq_one_letter_code
_entity_poly.pdbx_strand_id
1 'polypeptide(L)'
;DTFLMHVEASYDRFYKGTVPVQIGTILGSGTCFDVFEGVINKHKYVIKVEKLAVAADRESNILSKISGTDQNFPKIAAVGVDVEGGKRILVEEPLGKSLCTLSLPVAPTM
;
A
#
# COMPACT_ATOMS: atom_id res chain seq x y z
N ASP A 1 9.18 0.26 15.98
CA ASP A 1 8.20 -0.77 16.31
C ASP A 1 7.71 -1.46 15.04
N THR A 2 7.77 -2.79 14.99
CA THR A 2 7.19 -3.59 13.91
C THR A 2 5.98 -4.33 14.46
N PHE A 3 4.87 -4.38 13.73
CA PHE A 3 3.69 -5.15 14.14
C PHE A 3 3.25 -6.10 13.03
N LEU A 4 2.55 -7.16 13.41
CA LEU A 4 2.03 -8.17 12.49
C LEU A 4 0.58 -7.80 12.16
N MET A 5 0.25 -7.72 10.87
CA MET A 5 -1.12 -7.51 10.39
C MET A 5 -1.54 -8.71 9.56
N HIS A 6 -2.75 -9.21 9.79
CA HIS A 6 -3.30 -10.33 9.02
C HIS A 6 -4.16 -9.79 7.90
N VAL A 7 -3.83 -10.14 6.66
CA VAL A 7 -4.50 -9.56 5.50
C VAL A 7 -5.14 -10.66 4.69
N GLU A 8 -6.47 -10.60 4.56
CA GLU A 8 -7.16 -11.38 3.53
C GLU A 8 -7.03 -10.64 2.20
N ALA A 9 -6.21 -11.18 1.30
CA ALA A 9 -5.97 -10.55 0.01
C ALA A 9 -5.96 -11.58 -1.13
N SER A 10 -6.27 -11.09 -2.34
CA SER A 10 -6.09 -11.85 -3.57
C SER A 10 -4.79 -11.37 -4.23
N TYR A 11 -3.71 -12.14 -4.06
CA TYR A 11 -2.46 -11.92 -4.77
C TYR A 11 -2.58 -12.53 -6.17
N ASP A 12 -2.06 -11.83 -7.17
CA ASP A 12 -2.02 -12.23 -8.57
C ASP A 12 -1.80 -13.75 -8.73
N ARG A 13 -2.80 -14.44 -9.33
CA ARG A 13 -2.90 -15.90 -9.64
C ARG A 13 -2.53 -16.97 -8.60
N PHE A 14 -1.93 -16.67 -7.45
CA PHE A 14 -1.27 -17.71 -6.64
C PHE A 14 -1.76 -17.85 -5.20
N TYR A 15 -2.42 -16.86 -4.58
CA TYR A 15 -2.90 -17.03 -3.21
C TYR A 15 -4.19 -16.25 -2.94
N LYS A 16 -5.21 -16.97 -2.46
CA LYS A 16 -6.43 -16.45 -1.85
C LYS A 16 -6.46 -16.93 -0.40
N GLY A 17 -6.31 -16.02 0.55
CA GLY A 17 -6.32 -16.35 1.98
C GLY A 17 -5.70 -15.27 2.84
N THR A 18 -5.60 -15.55 4.13
CA THR A 18 -4.98 -14.65 5.11
C THR A 18 -3.47 -14.82 5.09
N VAL A 19 -2.74 -13.73 4.85
CA VAL A 19 -1.27 -13.70 4.93
C VAL A 19 -0.81 -12.78 6.06
N PRO A 20 0.23 -13.17 6.82
CA PRO A 20 0.86 -12.27 7.76
C PRO A 20 1.70 -11.24 6.99
N VAL A 21 1.47 -9.97 7.31
CA VAL A 21 2.22 -8.82 6.79
C VAL A 21 2.96 -8.20 7.96
N GLN A 22 4.29 -8.20 7.89
CA GLN A 22 5.09 -7.50 8.87
C GLN A 22 5.15 -6.03 8.48
N ILE A 23 4.51 -5.17 9.25
CA ILE A 23 4.52 -3.71 9.04
C ILE A 23 5.73 -3.12 9.75
N GLY A 24 6.53 -2.37 9.01
CA GLY A 24 7.71 -1.67 9.47
C GLY A 24 7.51 -0.16 9.52
N THR A 25 8.49 0.58 9.01
CA THR A 25 8.55 2.03 9.09
C THR A 25 7.44 2.70 8.28
N ILE A 26 6.86 3.77 8.80
CA ILE A 26 5.99 4.64 8.03
C ILE A 26 6.78 5.36 6.94
N LEU A 27 6.34 5.25 5.70
CA LEU A 27 6.91 5.93 4.54
C LEU A 27 6.24 7.29 4.31
N GLY A 28 4.97 7.41 4.68
CA GLY A 28 4.23 8.66 4.57
C GLY A 28 2.80 8.53 5.07
N SER A 29 2.15 9.67 5.25
CA SER A 29 0.73 9.74 5.59
C SER A 29 0.07 10.77 4.69
N GLY A 30 -1.02 10.38 4.07
CA GLY A 30 -1.85 11.24 3.23
C GLY A 30 -3.30 11.28 3.72
N THR A 31 -4.13 11.99 2.99
CA THR A 31 -5.56 12.12 3.28
C THR A 31 -6.29 10.76 3.22
N CYS A 32 -5.92 9.92 2.25
CA CYS A 32 -6.61 8.65 1.99
C CYS A 32 -5.94 7.44 2.64
N PHE A 33 -4.62 7.50 2.89
CA PHE A 33 -3.84 6.34 3.32
C PHE A 33 -2.73 6.72 4.30
N ASP A 34 -2.44 5.80 5.21
CA ASP A 34 -1.14 5.71 5.86
C ASP A 34 -0.30 4.67 5.12
N VAL A 35 0.95 5.01 4.79
CA VAL A 35 1.81 4.22 3.91
C VAL A 35 3.01 3.72 4.69
N PHE A 36 3.28 2.41 4.60
CA PHE A 36 4.31 1.73 5.36
C PHE A 36 5.20 0.87 4.46
N GLU A 37 6.42 0.62 4.90
CA GLU A 37 7.21 -0.51 4.42
C GLU A 37 6.63 -1.78 5.04
N GLY A 38 6.36 -2.79 4.22
CA GLY A 38 5.89 -4.09 4.66
C GLY A 38 6.74 -5.23 4.12
N VAL A 39 6.76 -6.34 4.86
CA VAL A 39 7.39 -7.58 4.41
C VAL A 39 6.35 -8.70 4.38
N ILE A 40 6.22 -9.35 3.23
CA ILE A 40 5.33 -10.50 3.01
C ILE A 40 6.17 -11.61 2.38
N ASN A 41 6.21 -12.79 2.99
CA ASN A 41 7.04 -13.92 2.53
C ASN A 41 8.49 -13.52 2.23
N LYS A 42 9.11 -12.71 3.11
CA LYS A 42 10.48 -12.16 2.99
C LYS A 42 10.71 -11.18 1.82
N HIS A 43 9.68 -10.82 1.08
CA HIS A 43 9.74 -9.81 0.02
C HIS A 43 9.22 -8.47 0.56
N LYS A 44 9.85 -7.38 0.14
CA LYS A 44 9.47 -6.03 0.55
C LYS A 44 8.35 -5.48 -0.34
N TYR A 45 7.41 -4.79 0.28
CA TYR A 45 6.26 -4.17 -0.34
C TYR A 45 5.99 -2.79 0.28
N VAL A 46 5.20 -2.00 -0.42
CA VAL A 46 4.58 -0.79 0.10
C VAL A 46 3.16 -1.13 0.51
N ILE A 47 2.81 -0.89 1.77
CA ILE A 47 1.50 -1.19 2.34
C ILE A 47 0.77 0.12 2.58
N LYS A 48 -0.35 0.33 1.88
CA LYS A 48 -1.24 1.46 2.10
C LYS A 48 -2.44 1.00 2.91
N VAL A 49 -2.61 1.56 4.10
CA VAL A 49 -3.74 1.29 4.99
C VAL A 49 -4.77 2.40 4.81
N GLU A 50 -6.01 2.05 4.49
CA GLU A 50 -7.07 3.01 4.20
C GLU A 50 -7.49 3.85 5.42
N LYS A 51 -7.61 5.16 5.20
CA LYS A 51 -8.19 6.14 6.15
C LYS A 51 -9.57 6.62 5.70
N LEU A 52 -9.77 6.71 4.38
CA LEU A 52 -11.02 7.13 3.76
C LEU A 52 -11.64 5.95 3.02
N ALA A 53 -12.87 5.59 3.39
CA ALA A 53 -13.57 4.47 2.79
C ALA A 53 -13.59 4.55 1.25
N VAL A 54 -13.39 3.40 0.58
CA VAL A 54 -13.43 3.23 -0.89
C VAL A 54 -12.19 3.80 -1.61
N ALA A 55 -11.22 4.38 -0.89
CA ALA A 55 -9.99 4.86 -1.51
C ALA A 55 -9.17 3.71 -2.09
N ALA A 56 -9.03 2.59 -1.37
CA ALA A 56 -8.27 1.42 -1.81
C ALA A 56 -8.84 0.80 -3.08
N ASP A 57 -10.17 0.68 -3.17
CA ASP A 57 -10.86 0.14 -4.35
C ASP A 57 -10.72 1.07 -5.57
N ARG A 58 -10.82 2.39 -5.36
CA ARG A 58 -10.62 3.37 -6.43
C ARG A 58 -9.21 3.37 -6.97
N GLU A 59 -8.22 3.41 -6.08
CA GLU A 59 -6.81 3.38 -6.47
C GLU A 59 -6.48 2.07 -7.19
N SER A 60 -6.99 0.94 -6.68
CA SER A 60 -6.82 -0.36 -7.33
C SER A 60 -7.40 -0.40 -8.74
N ASN A 61 -8.61 0.12 -8.94
CA ASN A 61 -9.25 0.18 -10.25
C ASN A 61 -8.57 1.13 -11.25
N ILE A 62 -7.89 2.18 -10.77
CA ILE A 62 -7.09 3.07 -11.61
C ILE A 62 -5.80 2.35 -12.01
N LEU A 63 -5.07 1.86 -11.01
CA LEU A 63 -3.78 1.20 -11.22
C LEU A 63 -3.93 -0.07 -12.05
N SER A 64 -4.98 -0.87 -11.91
CA SER A 64 -5.20 -2.04 -12.77
C SER A 64 -5.35 -1.70 -14.27
N LYS A 65 -5.69 -0.46 -14.61
CA LYS A 65 -5.83 0.02 -15.99
C LYS A 65 -4.55 0.64 -16.56
N ILE A 66 -3.62 1.04 -15.70
CA ILE A 66 -2.39 1.75 -16.09
C ILE A 66 -1.10 1.02 -15.69
N SER A 67 -1.18 0.04 -14.79
CA SER A 67 -0.05 -0.78 -14.37
C SER A 67 0.30 -1.78 -15.47
N GLY A 68 1.58 -1.89 -15.81
CA GLY A 68 2.09 -2.81 -16.83
C GLY A 68 2.40 -2.19 -18.19
N THR A 69 2.01 -0.93 -18.43
CA THR A 69 2.38 -0.19 -19.66
C THR A 69 3.54 0.78 -19.44
N ASP A 70 3.75 1.25 -18.21
CA ASP A 70 4.84 2.17 -17.85
C ASP A 70 5.49 1.73 -16.52
N GLN A 71 6.82 1.59 -16.54
CA GLN A 71 7.64 1.16 -15.40
C GLN A 71 7.68 2.19 -14.26
N ASN A 72 7.16 3.40 -14.49
CA ASN A 72 7.08 4.46 -13.50
C ASN A 72 5.84 4.33 -12.58
N PHE A 73 4.87 3.47 -12.90
CA PHE A 73 3.72 3.25 -12.02
C PHE A 73 3.91 2.06 -11.09
N PRO A 74 3.48 2.16 -9.82
CA PRO A 74 3.54 1.04 -8.90
C PRO A 74 2.64 -0.08 -9.39
N LYS A 75 3.16 -1.31 -9.33
CA LYS A 75 2.38 -2.50 -9.63
C LYS A 75 1.65 -2.95 -8.37
N ILE A 76 0.34 -3.14 -8.47
CA ILE A 76 -0.43 -3.72 -7.36
C ILE A 76 -0.10 -5.19 -7.27
N ALA A 77 0.44 -5.59 -6.12
CA ALA A 77 0.65 -6.99 -5.79
C ALA A 77 -0.62 -7.62 -5.22
N ALA A 78 -1.39 -6.86 -4.43
CA ALA A 78 -2.68 -7.30 -3.91
C ALA A 78 -3.56 -6.16 -3.39
N VAL A 79 -4.87 -6.45 -3.29
CA VAL A 79 -5.83 -5.70 -2.49
C VAL A 79 -6.36 -6.63 -1.41
N GLY A 80 -6.46 -6.14 -0.18
CA GLY A 80 -6.96 -6.95 0.92
C GLY A 80 -7.70 -6.17 1.99
N VAL A 81 -8.08 -6.90 3.04
CA VAL A 81 -8.68 -6.36 4.25
C VAL A 81 -7.88 -6.86 5.44
N ASP A 82 -7.51 -5.92 6.31
CA ASP A 82 -6.96 -6.23 7.63
C ASP A 82 -8.04 -6.95 8.46
N VAL A 83 -7.73 -8.16 8.89
CA VAL A 83 -8.64 -9.05 9.62
C VAL A 83 -8.95 -8.50 11.01
N GLU A 84 -8.03 -7.74 11.61
CA GLU A 84 -8.20 -7.23 12.98
C GLU A 84 -8.90 -5.87 13.02
N GLY A 85 -8.53 -4.95 12.12
CA GLY A 85 -9.10 -3.60 12.05
C GLY A 85 -10.24 -3.43 11.04
N GLY A 86 -10.53 -4.43 10.20
CA GLY A 86 -11.51 -4.35 9.11
C GLY A 86 -11.17 -3.31 8.03
N LYS A 87 -9.96 -2.75 8.07
CA LYS A 87 -9.54 -1.70 7.13
C LYS A 87 -9.11 -2.31 5.81
N ARG A 88 -9.53 -1.71 4.70
CA ARG A 88 -9.00 -2.04 3.39
C ARG A 88 -7.52 -1.69 3.32
N ILE A 89 -6.76 -2.51 2.63
CA ILE A 89 -5.36 -2.25 2.34
C ILE A 89 -5.03 -2.48 0.88
N LEU A 90 -4.03 -1.74 0.41
CA LEU A 90 -3.41 -1.92 -0.90
C LEU A 90 -1.95 -2.29 -0.71
N VAL A 91 -1.51 -3.35 -1.39
CA VAL A 91 -0.13 -3.85 -1.38
C VAL A 91 0.47 -3.61 -2.74
N GLU A 92 1.56 -2.84 -2.78
CA GLU A 92 2.24 -2.44 -4.00
C GLU A 92 3.70 -2.92 -4.01
N GLU A 93 4.21 -3.26 -5.19
CA GLU A 93 5.65 -3.48 -5.37
C GLU A 93 6.40 -2.14 -5.17
N PRO A 94 7.54 -2.14 -4.47
CA PRO A 94 8.32 -0.94 -4.26
C PRO A 94 8.88 -0.44 -5.58
N LEU A 95 8.69 0.85 -5.88
CA LEU A 95 9.38 1.50 -6.98
C LEU A 95 10.86 1.59 -6.65
N GLY A 96 11.74 1.06 -7.52
CA GLY A 96 13.19 1.04 -7.30
C GLY A 96 13.84 2.43 -7.16
N LYS A 97 13.10 3.52 -7.42
CA LYS A 97 13.45 4.90 -7.13
C LYS A 97 12.20 5.64 -6.65
N SER A 98 12.31 6.42 -5.56
CA SER A 98 11.25 7.34 -5.16
C SER A 98 11.05 8.35 -6.28
N LEU A 99 9.85 8.39 -6.87
CA LEU A 99 9.44 9.54 -7.69
C LEU A 99 9.42 10.74 -6.73
N CYS A 100 10.33 11.68 -6.98
CA CYS A 100 10.53 12.98 -6.33
C CYS A 100 9.90 13.14 -4.92
N THR A 101 10.73 13.30 -3.89
CA THR A 101 10.27 13.97 -2.66
C THR A 101 9.88 15.40 -3.03
N LEU A 102 8.61 15.61 -3.36
CA LEU A 102 8.03 16.95 -3.39
C LEU A 102 7.98 17.41 -1.94
N SER A 103 8.89 18.29 -1.57
CA SER A 103 8.82 18.99 -0.29
C SER A 103 7.41 19.59 -0.18
N LEU A 104 6.66 19.15 0.82
CA LEU A 104 5.37 19.74 1.11
C LEU A 104 5.59 21.25 1.31
N PRO A 105 4.75 22.12 0.73
CA PRO A 105 4.86 23.54 0.99
C PRO A 105 4.74 23.74 2.50
N VAL A 106 5.77 24.32 3.10
CA VAL A 106 5.76 24.72 4.51
C VAL A 106 4.57 25.65 4.68
N ALA A 107 3.60 25.25 5.50
CA ALA A 107 2.45 26.11 5.79
C ALA A 107 3.00 27.46 6.29
N PRO A 108 2.53 28.59 5.75
CA PRO A 108 2.97 29.89 6.24
C PRO A 108 2.56 29.98 7.71
N THR A 109 3.54 30.13 8.60
CA THR A 109 3.31 30.55 9.97
C THR A 109 2.68 31.95 9.92
N MET A 110 1.42 32.05 10.32
CA MET A 110 0.82 33.29 10.81
C MET A 110 0.48 33.11 12.28
#